data_AF-A0A2V9BUF2-F1
#
_entry.id   AF-A0A2V9BUF2-F1
#
_cell.length_a   1.000
_cell.length_b   1.000
_cell.length_c   1.000
_cell.angle_alpha   90.00
_cell.angle_beta   90.00
_cell.angle_gamma   90.00
#
_symmetry.space_group_name_H-M   'P 1'
#
loop_
_entity.id
_entity.type
_entity.pdbx_description
1 polymer ?
#
loop_
_entity_poly.entity_id
_entity_poly.type
_entity_poly.pdbx_seq_one_letter_code
_entity_poly.pdbx_strand_id
1 'polypeptide(L)'
;MARFTRTTKKLAQRIDLQYFKRSSPFRRWRFLLSVGLTALAVVWLAWQTLGRNNRAYSSGQMATAHSLLATQCAACHVSRTGVFREHATNQACLECHDGPIHHANQVFAPDCASCHVEHRGPVRLAATSDTNCTQCHGSLQAKGGSFSFAVDRNIEGFHSRHPEFAALRSGKGDSGTIRLNHSVHLRKLRVSPNGPEEIQLDCDDCHRTPGDKRPWRFGETSSGRDEAQLRT
;
A
#
# COMPACT_ATOMS: atom_id res chain seq x y z
N MET A 1 -70.96 13.59 10.24
CA MET A 1 -69.87 12.83 9.57
C MET A 1 -70.05 11.35 9.86
N ALA A 2 -70.69 10.60 8.95
CA ALA A 2 -70.97 9.18 9.17
C ALA A 2 -69.71 8.34 8.93
N ARG A 3 -69.12 7.81 10.02
CA ARG A 3 -67.98 6.90 9.97
C ARG A 3 -68.49 5.53 9.52
N PHE A 4 -68.26 5.16 8.26
CA PHE A 4 -68.59 3.83 7.75
C PHE A 4 -67.83 2.77 8.57
N THR A 5 -68.53 2.07 9.45
CA THR A 5 -68.00 0.93 10.22
C THR A 5 -67.74 -0.22 9.25
N ARG A 6 -66.49 -0.35 8.80
CA ARG A 6 -66.00 -1.52 8.07
C ARG A 6 -65.90 -2.68 9.05
N THR A 7 -66.92 -3.54 9.08
CA THR A 7 -66.87 -4.78 9.85
C THR A 7 -66.10 -5.85 9.06
N THR A 8 -65.29 -6.65 9.74
CA THR A 8 -64.53 -7.78 9.17
C THR A 8 -65.44 -8.72 8.36
N LYS A 9 -66.69 -8.90 8.79
CA LYS A 9 -67.71 -9.73 8.11
C LYS A 9 -68.14 -9.15 6.76
N LYS A 10 -68.35 -7.83 6.65
CA LYS A 10 -68.68 -7.15 5.37
C LYS A 10 -67.49 -7.13 4.40
N LEU A 11 -66.26 -7.15 4.91
CA LEU A 11 -65.06 -7.28 4.08
C LEU A 11 -64.92 -8.70 3.53
N ALA A 12 -65.10 -9.72 4.37
CA ALA A 12 -65.01 -11.13 3.99
C ALA A 12 -66.01 -11.52 2.89
N GLN A 13 -67.23 -10.96 2.89
CA GLN A 13 -68.23 -11.21 1.84
C GLN A 13 -67.86 -10.64 0.46
N ARG A 14 -66.96 -9.66 0.37
CA ARG A 14 -66.50 -9.10 -0.91
C ARG A 14 -65.31 -9.83 -1.51
N ILE A 15 -64.66 -10.69 -0.73
CA ILE A 15 -63.51 -11.46 -1.18
C ILE A 15 -64.04 -12.75 -1.78
N ASP A 16 -63.89 -12.90 -3.09
CA ASP A 16 -64.29 -14.11 -3.81
C ASP A 16 -63.53 -15.33 -3.25
N LEU A 17 -64.22 -16.28 -2.63
CA LEU A 17 -63.65 -17.53 -2.10
C LEU A 17 -62.96 -18.38 -3.17
N GLN A 18 -63.24 -18.13 -4.46
CA GLN A 18 -62.58 -18.80 -5.58
C GLN A 18 -61.45 -17.96 -6.18
N TYR A 19 -61.04 -16.84 -5.56
CA TYR A 19 -59.96 -15.99 -6.10
C TYR A 19 -58.64 -16.76 -6.30
N PHE A 20 -58.41 -17.80 -5.50
CA PHE A 20 -57.24 -18.67 -5.60
C PHE A 20 -57.22 -19.52 -6.89
N LYS A 21 -58.38 -19.82 -7.47
CA LYS A 21 -58.52 -20.62 -8.71
C LYS A 21 -58.37 -19.78 -9.99
N ARG A 22 -58.46 -18.45 -9.88
CA ARG A 22 -58.30 -17.53 -11.02
C ARG A 22 -56.92 -16.92 -10.95
N SER A 23 -56.07 -17.18 -11.94
CA SER A 23 -54.74 -16.57 -11.99
C SER A 23 -54.88 -15.06 -12.22
N SER A 24 -54.53 -14.24 -11.24
CA SER A 24 -54.55 -12.79 -11.42
C SER A 24 -53.44 -12.35 -12.38
N PRO A 25 -53.69 -11.33 -13.23
CA PRO A 25 -52.68 -10.81 -14.15
C PRO A 25 -51.42 -10.38 -13.38
N PHE A 26 -51.58 -9.78 -12.20
CA PHE A 26 -50.45 -9.40 -11.35
C PHE A 26 -49.58 -10.58 -10.93
N ARG A 27 -50.15 -11.74 -10.59
CA ARG A 27 -49.39 -12.92 -10.16
C ARG A 27 -48.61 -13.55 -11.34
N ARG A 28 -49.20 -13.54 -12.55
CA ARG A 28 -48.52 -13.96 -13.79
C ARG A 28 -47.37 -13.01 -14.14
N TRP A 29 -47.61 -11.70 -14.11
CA TRP A 29 -46.58 -10.70 -14.35
C TRP A 29 -45.44 -10.80 -13.35
N ARG A 30 -45.74 -10.97 -12.05
CA ARG A 30 -44.71 -11.15 -11.02
C ARG A 30 -43.85 -12.39 -11.29
N PHE A 31 -44.46 -13.50 -11.69
CA PHE A 31 -43.73 -14.72 -12.04
C PHE A 31 -42.87 -14.52 -13.29
N LEU A 32 -43.44 -13.98 -14.37
CA LEU A 32 -42.73 -13.71 -15.62
C LEU A 32 -41.56 -12.74 -15.43
N LEU A 33 -41.75 -11.66 -14.66
CA LEU A 33 -40.68 -10.71 -14.34
C LEU A 33 -39.60 -11.34 -13.47
N SER A 34 -39.97 -12.19 -12.49
CA SER A 34 -38.99 -12.88 -11.66
C SER A 34 -38.13 -13.83 -12.51
N VAL A 35 -38.77 -14.66 -13.33
CA VAL A 35 -38.06 -15.58 -14.25
C VAL A 35 -37.23 -14.80 -15.28
N GLY A 36 -37.79 -13.74 -15.85
CA GLY A 36 -37.11 -12.90 -16.83
C GLY A 36 -35.87 -12.22 -16.28
N LEU A 37 -35.94 -11.65 -15.06
CA LEU A 37 -34.79 -11.05 -14.38
C LEU A 37 -33.72 -12.09 -14.05
N THR A 38 -34.11 -13.29 -13.58
CA THR A 38 -33.16 -14.37 -13.33
C THR A 38 -32.48 -14.83 -14.62
N ALA A 39 -33.24 -15.01 -15.70
CA ALA A 39 -32.69 -15.38 -17.00
C ALA A 39 -31.72 -14.32 -17.54
N LEU A 40 -32.08 -13.04 -17.43
CA LEU A 40 -31.20 -11.93 -17.80
C LEU A 40 -29.90 -11.93 -16.98
N ALA A 41 -29.97 -12.17 -15.68
CA ALA A 41 -28.78 -12.25 -14.83
C ALA A 41 -27.86 -13.42 -15.23
N VAL A 42 -28.43 -14.60 -15.54
CA VAL A 42 -27.67 -15.76 -16.01
C VAL A 42 -27.02 -15.50 -17.36
N VAL A 43 -27.76 -14.91 -18.32
CA VAL A 43 -27.22 -14.53 -19.64
C VAL A 43 -26.09 -13.51 -19.51
N TRP A 44 -26.24 -12.51 -18.63
CA TRP A 44 -25.20 -11.52 -18.37
C TRP A 44 -23.94 -12.14 -17.75
N LEU A 45 -24.09 -13.04 -16.77
CA LEU A 45 -22.97 -13.78 -16.19
C LEU A 45 -22.27 -14.66 -17.22
N ALA A 46 -23.02 -15.37 -18.06
CA ALA A 46 -22.46 -16.15 -19.16
C ALA A 46 -21.70 -15.27 -20.16
N TRP A 47 -22.25 -14.10 -20.51
CA TRP A 47 -21.55 -13.16 -21.39
C TRP A 47 -20.23 -12.66 -20.79
N GLN A 48 -20.22 -12.35 -19.49
CA GLN A 48 -19.00 -11.91 -18.79
C GLN A 48 -17.92 -13.00 -18.74
N THR A 49 -18.30 -14.26 -18.50
CA THR A 49 -17.35 -15.37 -18.47
C THR A 49 -16.80 -15.72 -19.85
N LEU A 50 -17.63 -15.67 -20.90
CA LEU A 50 -17.18 -15.87 -22.28
C LEU A 50 -16.30 -14.73 -22.79
N GLY A 51 -16.51 -13.50 -22.34
CA GLY A 51 -15.75 -12.33 -22.77
C GLY A 51 -14.29 -12.24 -22.29
N ARG A 52 -13.83 -13.14 -21.39
CA ARG A 52 -12.48 -13.15 -20.77
C ARG A 52 -12.01 -11.76 -20.30
N ASN A 53 -12.95 -10.93 -19.85
CA ASN A 53 -12.68 -9.55 -19.42
C ASN A 53 -12.20 -9.54 -17.97
N ASN A 54 -10.88 -9.69 -17.78
CA ASN A 54 -10.29 -9.80 -16.44
C ASN A 54 -10.37 -8.52 -15.58
N ARG A 55 -10.79 -7.38 -16.18
CA ARG A 55 -10.98 -6.11 -15.47
C ARG A 55 -11.98 -6.20 -14.32
N ALA A 56 -12.99 -7.05 -14.43
CA ALA A 56 -13.96 -7.27 -13.36
C ALA A 56 -13.32 -7.87 -12.09
N TYR A 57 -12.13 -8.47 -12.21
CA TYR A 57 -11.39 -9.08 -11.11
C TYR A 57 -10.25 -8.19 -10.57
N SER A 58 -10.03 -6.99 -11.13
CA SER A 58 -8.98 -6.10 -10.65
C SER A 58 -9.38 -5.41 -9.36
N SER A 59 -8.49 -5.40 -8.36
CA SER A 59 -8.72 -4.73 -7.07
C SER A 59 -8.52 -3.20 -7.11
N GLY A 60 -8.12 -2.65 -8.27
CA GLY A 60 -7.89 -1.22 -8.44
C GLY A 60 -6.85 -0.90 -9.51
N GLN A 61 -6.49 0.37 -9.60
CA GLN A 61 -5.43 0.85 -10.51
C GLN A 61 -4.05 0.40 -10.04
N MET A 62 -3.18 0.07 -10.98
CA MET A 62 -1.79 -0.24 -10.66
C MET A 62 -0.99 1.03 -10.33
N ALA A 63 0.17 0.87 -9.69
CA ALA A 63 1.17 1.90 -9.52
C ALA A 63 1.61 2.45 -10.87
N THR A 64 1.99 3.73 -10.90
CA THR A 64 2.37 4.44 -12.13
C THR A 64 3.46 3.69 -12.90
N ALA A 65 4.44 3.13 -12.18
CA ALA A 65 5.55 2.36 -12.75
C ALA A 65 5.10 1.05 -13.44
N HIS A 66 4.01 0.45 -12.98
CA HIS A 66 3.46 -0.80 -13.53
C HIS A 66 2.17 -0.60 -14.33
N SER A 67 1.79 0.64 -14.62
CA SER A 67 0.53 0.97 -15.31
C SER A 67 0.36 0.26 -16.67
N LEU A 68 1.47 -0.01 -17.37
CA LEU A 68 1.49 -0.76 -18.63
C LEU A 68 1.08 -2.23 -18.47
N LEU A 69 1.17 -2.79 -17.26
CA LEU A 69 0.81 -4.18 -16.96
C LEU A 69 -0.68 -4.33 -16.58
N ALA A 70 -1.47 -3.26 -16.61
CA ALA A 70 -2.88 -3.26 -16.17
C ALA A 70 -3.78 -4.27 -16.90
N THR A 71 -3.37 -4.75 -18.08
CA THR A 71 -4.07 -5.80 -18.86
C THR A 71 -3.32 -7.14 -18.89
N GLN A 72 -2.12 -7.21 -18.32
CA GLN A 72 -1.24 -8.38 -18.34
C GLN A 72 -1.20 -9.06 -16.97
N CYS A 73 -2.37 -9.47 -16.45
CA CYS A 73 -2.48 -10.01 -15.10
C CYS A 73 -1.56 -11.23 -14.86
N ALA A 74 -1.29 -12.02 -15.90
CA ALA A 74 -0.42 -13.19 -15.87
C ALA A 74 1.06 -12.86 -15.60
N ALA A 75 1.47 -11.59 -15.71
CA ALA A 75 2.82 -11.15 -15.39
C ALA A 75 3.14 -11.32 -13.90
N CYS A 76 2.14 -11.17 -13.03
CA CYS A 76 2.32 -11.31 -11.58
C CYS A 76 1.54 -12.50 -11.00
N HIS A 77 0.38 -12.82 -11.55
CA HIS A 77 -0.51 -13.87 -11.07
C HIS A 77 -0.32 -15.16 -11.86
N VAL A 78 0.32 -16.16 -11.25
CA VAL A 78 0.62 -17.44 -11.89
C VAL A 78 -0.66 -18.27 -12.02
N SER A 79 -1.14 -18.50 -13.23
CA SER A 79 -2.36 -19.29 -13.43
C SER A 79 -2.04 -20.78 -13.48
N ARG A 80 -2.28 -21.54 -12.40
CA ARG A 80 -2.35 -23.01 -12.50
C ARG A 80 -3.78 -23.41 -12.81
N THR A 81 -3.99 -24.22 -13.85
CA THR A 81 -5.27 -24.88 -14.20
C THR A 81 -6.41 -24.03 -14.79
N GLY A 82 -6.12 -22.87 -15.39
CA GLY A 82 -7.12 -22.15 -16.21
C GLY A 82 -8.21 -21.40 -15.44
N VAL A 83 -8.10 -21.33 -14.10
CA VAL A 83 -8.92 -20.49 -13.23
C VAL A 83 -8.04 -19.37 -12.69
N PHE A 84 -8.42 -18.11 -12.94
CA PHE A 84 -7.71 -16.94 -12.39
C PHE A 84 -8.06 -16.79 -10.90
N ARG A 85 -7.41 -17.58 -10.04
CA ARG A 85 -7.49 -17.52 -8.58
C ARG A 85 -6.11 -17.75 -7.97
N GLU A 86 -5.14 -16.90 -8.29
CA GLU A 86 -3.81 -17.04 -7.69
C GLU A 86 -3.28 -15.72 -7.16
N HIS A 87 -2.55 -15.80 -6.06
CA HIS A 87 -1.84 -14.66 -5.48
C HIS A 87 -0.64 -14.27 -6.37
N ALA A 88 -0.19 -13.02 -6.25
CA ALA A 88 1.09 -12.64 -6.81
C ALA A 88 2.21 -13.33 -6.04
N THR A 89 3.21 -13.88 -6.75
CA THR A 89 4.34 -14.58 -6.12
C THR A 89 5.57 -13.69 -6.10
N ASN A 90 6.45 -13.86 -5.11
CA ASN A 90 7.74 -13.16 -5.09
C ASN A 90 8.57 -13.45 -6.33
N GLN A 91 8.49 -14.68 -6.85
CA GLN A 91 9.24 -15.07 -8.05
C GLN A 91 8.85 -14.22 -9.26
N ALA A 92 7.57 -13.95 -9.46
CA ALA A 92 7.11 -13.10 -10.56
C ALA A 92 7.65 -11.66 -10.44
N CYS A 93 7.80 -11.14 -9.22
CA CYS A 93 8.47 -9.86 -9.00
C CYS A 93 9.96 -9.92 -9.38
N LEU A 94 10.62 -11.02 -8.99
CA LEU A 94 12.06 -11.24 -9.18
C LEU A 94 12.47 -11.53 -10.63
N GLU A 95 11.53 -11.90 -11.50
CA GLU A 95 11.79 -12.07 -12.94
C GLU A 95 12.22 -10.76 -13.62
N CYS A 96 11.78 -9.62 -13.10
CA CYS A 96 12.11 -8.30 -13.62
C CYS A 96 12.97 -7.46 -12.66
N HIS A 97 12.86 -7.69 -11.35
CA HIS A 97 13.56 -6.91 -10.34
C HIS A 97 14.58 -7.76 -9.59
N ASP A 98 15.84 -7.30 -9.56
CA ASP A 98 16.81 -7.78 -8.58
C ASP A 98 16.55 -7.10 -7.22
N GLY A 99 15.52 -7.59 -6.53
CA GLY A 99 15.02 -7.00 -5.29
C GLY A 99 16.07 -7.04 -4.18
N PRO A 100 16.35 -5.92 -3.50
CA PRO A 100 17.41 -5.88 -2.51
C PRO A 100 17.09 -6.77 -1.30
N ILE A 101 18.12 -7.39 -0.75
CA ILE A 101 18.06 -7.93 0.61
C ILE A 101 17.75 -6.77 1.58
N HIS A 102 16.71 -6.91 2.39
CA HIS A 102 16.31 -5.86 3.33
C HIS A 102 17.34 -5.71 4.46
N HIS A 103 17.96 -6.82 4.87
CA HIS A 103 19.15 -6.82 5.73
C HIS A 103 19.99 -8.09 5.53
N ALA A 104 21.32 -7.98 5.58
CA ALA A 104 22.23 -9.11 5.39
C ALA A 104 22.01 -10.25 6.39
N ASN A 105 21.65 -9.91 7.63
CA ASN A 105 21.44 -10.88 8.71
C ASN A 105 19.96 -11.29 8.89
N GLN A 106 19.08 -11.03 7.92
CA GLN A 106 17.67 -11.43 8.02
C GLN A 106 17.54 -12.96 8.14
N VAL A 107 16.66 -13.41 9.04
CA VAL A 107 16.39 -14.85 9.26
C VAL A 107 15.46 -15.45 8.20
N PHE A 108 14.55 -14.65 7.65
CA PHE A 108 13.70 -14.98 6.51
C PHE A 108 13.54 -13.74 5.60
N ALA A 109 13.02 -13.95 4.39
CA ALA A 109 12.66 -12.87 3.48
C ALA A 109 11.13 -12.72 3.43
N PRO A 110 10.58 -11.50 3.58
CA PRO A 110 9.15 -11.27 3.51
C PRO A 110 8.63 -11.34 2.08
N ASP A 111 7.32 -11.55 1.92
CA ASP A 111 6.68 -11.45 0.61
C ASP A 111 6.73 -10.01 0.09
N CYS A 112 7.12 -9.83 -1.17
CA CYS A 112 7.31 -8.51 -1.78
C CYS A 112 6.02 -7.67 -1.67
N ALA A 113 4.88 -8.30 -1.96
CA ALA A 113 3.57 -7.68 -1.96
C ALA A 113 3.04 -7.32 -0.55
N SER A 114 3.70 -7.77 0.54
CA SER A 114 3.30 -7.37 1.89
C SER A 114 3.59 -5.88 2.14
N CYS A 115 4.67 -5.34 1.59
CA CYS A 115 5.06 -3.94 1.72
C CYS A 115 4.90 -3.17 0.39
N HIS A 116 5.25 -3.78 -0.74
CA HIS A 116 5.11 -3.19 -2.07
C HIS A 116 3.72 -3.52 -2.65
N VAL A 117 2.68 -3.00 -1.99
CA VAL A 117 1.29 -3.31 -2.34
C VAL A 117 0.91 -2.69 -3.68
N GLU A 118 0.51 -3.55 -4.62
CA GLU A 118 0.00 -3.18 -5.93
C GLU A 118 -1.54 -3.01 -5.91
N HIS A 119 -2.13 -2.51 -7.01
CA HIS A 119 -3.56 -2.24 -7.18
C HIS A 119 -4.13 -1.13 -6.27
N ARG A 120 -3.25 -0.31 -5.68
CA ARG A 120 -3.63 0.85 -4.85
C ARG A 120 -3.23 2.20 -5.47
N GLY A 121 -2.80 2.19 -6.72
CA GLY A 121 -2.26 3.37 -7.38
C GLY A 121 -0.86 3.72 -6.86
N PRO A 122 -0.54 5.00 -6.60
CA PRO A 122 0.79 5.40 -6.17
C PRO A 122 1.28 4.60 -4.95
N VAL A 123 2.49 4.06 -5.02
CA VAL A 123 3.09 3.30 -3.92
C VAL A 123 3.25 4.21 -2.70
N ARG A 124 2.70 3.78 -1.57
CA ARG A 124 2.77 4.50 -0.29
C ARG A 124 3.11 3.50 0.81
N LEU A 125 4.40 3.36 1.12
CA LEU A 125 4.85 2.49 2.20
C LEU A 125 4.23 2.87 3.55
N ALA A 126 3.98 4.17 3.79
CA ALA A 126 3.29 4.65 4.98
C ALA A 126 1.83 4.16 5.15
N ALA A 127 1.22 3.61 4.09
CA ALA A 127 -0.11 2.99 4.16
C ALA A 127 -0.04 1.47 4.40
N THR A 128 1.15 0.91 4.55
CA THR A 128 1.36 -0.50 4.92
C THR A 128 1.03 -0.68 6.39
N SER A 129 0.44 -1.82 6.74
CA SER A 129 0.17 -2.14 8.15
C SER A 129 1.47 -2.40 8.92
N ASP A 130 1.54 -1.91 10.16
CA ASP A 130 2.62 -2.13 11.09
C ASP A 130 3.01 -3.62 11.22
N THR A 131 2.06 -4.54 11.09
CA THR A 131 2.29 -5.99 11.15
C THR A 131 3.35 -6.47 10.17
N ASN A 132 3.44 -5.84 9.00
CA ASN A 132 4.40 -6.21 7.95
C ASN A 132 5.82 -5.76 8.31
N CYS A 133 5.95 -4.75 9.16
CA CYS A 133 7.23 -4.32 9.74
C CYS A 133 7.57 -5.18 10.98
N THR A 134 6.59 -5.41 11.85
CA THR A 134 6.78 -6.03 13.16
C THR A 134 6.95 -7.55 13.09
N GLN A 135 6.61 -8.20 11.97
CA GLN A 135 6.96 -9.60 11.73
C GLN A 135 8.47 -9.88 11.83
N CYS A 136 9.31 -8.88 11.53
CA CYS A 136 10.74 -8.92 11.79
C CYS A 136 11.08 -8.14 13.06
N HIS A 137 10.53 -6.94 13.24
CA HIS A 137 10.99 -6.00 14.26
C HIS A 137 10.36 -6.17 15.65
N GLY A 138 9.28 -6.95 15.80
CA GLY A 138 8.59 -7.16 17.07
C GLY A 138 9.27 -8.17 18.00
N SER A 139 10.15 -9.01 17.45
CA SER A 139 11.07 -9.86 18.21
C SER A 139 12.30 -10.16 17.36
N LEU A 140 13.11 -9.11 17.11
CA LEU A 140 14.13 -9.14 16.07
C LEU A 140 15.17 -10.23 16.32
N GLN A 141 15.23 -11.19 15.41
CA GLN A 141 16.22 -12.26 15.36
C GLN A 141 17.17 -12.01 14.19
N ALA A 142 18.46 -12.25 14.39
CA ALA A 142 19.48 -12.09 13.36
C ALA A 142 20.26 -13.39 13.19
N LYS A 143 20.56 -13.74 11.93
CA LYS A 143 21.53 -14.81 11.64
C LYS A 143 22.88 -14.46 12.29
N GLY A 144 23.42 -15.38 13.09
CA GLY A 144 24.66 -15.18 13.83
C GLY A 144 24.52 -14.43 15.17
N GLY A 145 23.30 -14.06 15.58
CA GLY A 145 23.01 -13.51 16.92
C GLY A 145 23.54 -12.09 17.20
N SER A 146 24.29 -11.50 16.28
CA SER A 146 24.83 -10.14 16.41
C SER A 146 23.92 -9.11 15.74
N PHE A 147 23.63 -8.04 16.50
CA PHE A 147 22.85 -6.90 16.06
C PHE A 147 23.72 -5.66 16.18
N SER A 148 23.99 -4.99 15.07
CA SER A 148 24.88 -3.82 15.08
C SER A 148 24.18 -2.55 15.55
N PHE A 149 22.84 -2.43 15.40
CA PHE A 149 22.13 -1.14 15.60
C PHE A 149 20.64 -1.24 16.02
N ALA A 150 20.19 -2.29 16.69
CA ALA A 150 18.82 -2.32 17.21
C ALA A 150 18.70 -1.49 18.50
N VAL A 151 18.24 -0.24 18.38
CA VAL A 151 17.87 0.60 19.56
C VAL A 151 16.79 -0.10 20.40
N ASP A 152 15.90 -0.82 19.73
CA ASP A 152 14.90 -1.67 20.36
C ASP A 152 14.73 -2.95 19.54
N ARG A 153 14.61 -4.09 20.23
CA ARG A 153 14.45 -5.42 19.62
C ARG A 153 12.98 -5.83 19.50
N ASN A 154 12.09 -5.09 20.17
CA ASN A 154 10.67 -5.39 20.25
C ASN A 154 9.84 -4.14 19.87
N ILE A 155 9.72 -3.89 18.58
CA ILE A 155 8.85 -2.85 18.04
C ILE A 155 7.47 -3.45 17.78
N GLU A 156 6.43 -2.94 18.44
CA GLU A 156 5.07 -3.46 18.27
C GLU A 156 4.22 -2.68 17.26
N GLY A 157 4.54 -1.40 17.04
CA GLY A 157 3.89 -0.55 16.03
C GLY A 157 4.27 0.92 16.19
N PHE A 158 4.02 1.74 15.18
CA PHE A 158 4.39 3.17 15.20
C PHE A 158 3.64 3.96 16.27
N HIS A 159 2.45 3.50 16.66
CA HIS A 159 1.62 4.14 17.67
C HIS A 159 1.93 3.67 19.10
N SER A 160 2.59 2.53 19.26
CA SER A 160 2.81 1.89 20.56
C SER A 160 4.11 1.09 20.57
N ARG A 161 5.01 1.38 21.51
CA ARG A 161 6.29 0.68 21.67
C ARG A 161 7.12 0.69 20.37
N HIS A 162 7.31 1.87 19.81
CA HIS A 162 8.35 2.16 18.80
C HIS A 162 9.30 3.18 19.43
N PRO A 163 10.63 3.02 19.28
CA PRO A 163 11.59 3.96 19.85
C PRO A 163 11.37 5.36 19.29
N GLU A 164 11.61 6.39 20.10
CA GLU A 164 11.50 7.77 19.67
C GLU A 164 12.36 8.00 18.42
N PHE A 165 11.77 8.71 17.44
CA PHE A 165 12.47 9.12 16.24
C PHE A 165 13.75 9.85 16.64
N ALA A 166 14.87 9.51 16.00
CA ALA A 166 16.17 10.05 16.37
C ALA A 166 16.19 11.60 16.37
N ALA A 167 15.42 12.22 15.48
CA ALA A 167 15.24 13.67 15.39
C ALA A 167 14.47 14.30 16.56
N LEU A 168 13.75 13.52 17.35
CA LEU A 168 12.88 13.98 18.45
C LEU A 168 13.42 13.59 19.84
N ARG A 169 14.55 12.89 19.92
CA ARG A 169 15.12 12.46 21.22
C ARG A 169 15.67 13.67 21.99
N SER A 170 15.29 13.79 23.25
CA SER A 170 15.79 14.82 24.16
C SER A 170 17.32 14.75 24.26
N GLY A 171 17.98 15.90 24.09
CA GLY A 171 19.46 16.00 24.12
C GLY A 171 20.16 15.62 22.82
N LYS A 172 19.46 15.12 21.80
CA LYS A 172 20.00 15.03 20.43
C LYS A 172 19.76 16.35 19.70
N GLY A 173 20.77 17.22 19.71
CA GLY A 173 20.89 18.26 18.70
C GLY A 173 21.39 17.68 17.38
N ASP A 174 21.32 18.46 16.31
CA ASP A 174 22.16 18.23 15.14
C ASP A 174 23.60 17.99 15.62
N SER A 175 24.25 16.92 15.13
CA SER A 175 25.65 16.62 15.46
C SER A 175 26.61 17.71 14.97
N GLY A 176 26.12 18.62 14.12
CA GLY A 176 26.79 19.89 13.85
C GLY A 176 27.09 20.64 15.15
N THR A 177 28.38 20.86 15.42
CA THR A 177 28.86 21.74 16.50
C THR A 177 28.54 23.22 16.26
N ILE A 178 27.95 23.54 15.11
CA ILE A 178 27.66 24.89 14.65
C ILE A 178 26.18 25.20 14.91
N ARG A 179 25.91 26.39 15.46
CA ARG A 179 24.55 26.91 15.58
C ARG A 179 24.05 27.33 14.20
N LEU A 180 23.47 26.39 13.47
CA LEU A 180 22.96 26.61 12.13
C LEU A 180 21.50 27.09 12.17
N ASN A 181 21.23 28.23 11.52
CA ASN A 181 19.86 28.69 11.29
C ASN A 181 19.35 28.14 9.94
N HIS A 182 18.51 27.12 10.00
CA HIS A 182 17.96 26.44 8.81
C HIS A 182 17.24 27.39 7.84
N SER A 183 16.48 28.37 8.33
CA SER A 183 15.71 29.28 7.45
C SER A 183 16.61 30.18 6.61
N VAL A 184 17.81 30.50 7.12
CA VAL A 184 18.80 31.30 6.39
C VAL A 184 19.49 30.47 5.30
N HIS A 185 19.70 29.18 5.53
CA HIS A 185 20.51 28.32 4.65
C HIS A 185 19.70 27.64 3.54
N LEU A 186 18.38 27.54 3.69
CA LEU A 186 17.48 26.96 2.67
C LEU A 186 16.97 27.99 1.63
N ARG A 187 17.23 29.28 1.84
CA ARG A 187 17.04 30.31 0.80
C ARG A 187 18.26 30.36 -0.11
N LYS A 188 18.09 30.93 -1.31
CA LYS A 188 19.22 31.27 -2.17
C LYS A 188 20.15 32.23 -1.45
N LEU A 189 21.40 31.81 -1.25
CA LEU A 189 22.44 32.57 -0.58
C LEU A 189 23.64 32.75 -1.50
N ARG A 190 24.25 33.93 -1.46
CA ARG A 190 25.59 34.13 -2.03
C ARG A 190 26.64 33.65 -1.05
N VAL A 191 27.53 32.78 -1.51
CA VAL A 191 28.61 32.20 -0.69
C VAL A 191 29.73 33.21 -0.44
N SER A 192 29.90 34.20 -1.32
CA SER A 192 30.90 35.26 -1.19
C SER A 192 30.30 36.62 -1.57
N PRO A 193 30.68 37.73 -0.90
CA PRO A 193 30.19 39.08 -1.23
C PRO A 193 30.39 39.48 -2.70
N ASN A 194 31.42 38.92 -3.35
CA ASN A 194 31.80 39.23 -4.74
C ASN A 194 31.69 38.01 -5.67
N GLY A 195 31.07 36.91 -5.22
CA GLY A 195 30.92 35.69 -6.02
C GLY A 195 29.71 35.76 -6.97
N PRO A 196 29.80 35.21 -8.19
CA PRO A 196 28.70 35.25 -9.16
C PRO A 196 27.56 34.27 -8.86
N GLU A 197 27.74 33.32 -7.94
CA GLU A 197 26.84 32.17 -7.79
C GLU A 197 26.02 32.23 -6.50
N GLU A 198 24.70 32.25 -6.68
CA GLU A 198 23.73 32.01 -5.60
C GLU A 198 23.50 30.50 -5.48
N ILE A 199 23.85 29.96 -4.32
CA ILE A 199 23.65 28.56 -4.00
C ILE A 199 22.40 28.44 -3.12
N GLN A 200 21.58 27.45 -3.42
CA GLN A 200 20.49 27.02 -2.55
C GLN A 200 20.84 25.62 -2.04
N LEU A 201 20.91 25.48 -0.71
CA LEU A 201 21.04 24.19 -0.07
C LEU A 201 19.68 23.52 0.01
N ASP A 202 19.67 22.19 -0.11
CA ASP A 202 18.52 21.36 0.19
C ASP A 202 18.73 20.55 1.48
N CYS A 203 17.73 19.74 1.85
CA CYS A 203 17.79 18.92 3.05
C CYS A 203 18.89 17.84 2.96
N ASP A 204 19.17 17.33 1.76
CA ASP A 204 20.10 16.23 1.48
C ASP A 204 21.57 16.70 1.51
N ASP A 205 21.80 18.00 1.38
CA ASP A 205 23.11 18.62 1.54
C ASP A 205 23.64 18.53 2.98
N CYS A 206 22.77 18.34 3.98
CA CYS A 206 23.13 18.16 5.40
C CYS A 206 22.65 16.84 6.00
N HIS A 207 21.47 16.35 5.62
CA HIS A 207 20.85 15.14 6.18
C HIS A 207 20.80 14.03 5.15
N ARG A 208 21.55 12.97 5.38
CA ARG A 208 21.51 11.77 4.53
C ARG A 208 21.17 10.55 5.35
N THR A 209 20.52 9.60 4.70
CA THR A 209 20.33 8.27 5.31
C THR A 209 21.68 7.57 5.40
N PRO A 210 21.92 6.69 6.39
CA PRO A 210 23.18 5.95 6.52
C PRO A 210 23.57 5.10 5.30
N GLY A 211 22.63 4.84 4.37
CA GLY A 211 22.87 4.08 3.15
C GLY A 211 23.27 4.93 1.93
N ASP A 212 23.21 6.26 2.00
CA ASP A 212 23.58 7.14 0.88
C ASP A 212 25.10 7.32 0.81
N LYS A 213 25.70 6.83 -0.27
CA LYS A 213 27.16 6.85 -0.50
C LYS A 213 27.62 7.96 -1.44
N ARG A 214 26.73 8.86 -1.88
CA ARG A 214 27.11 9.95 -2.79
C ARG A 214 28.13 10.88 -2.10
N PRO A 215 29.08 11.48 -2.84
CA PRO A 215 29.93 12.53 -2.28
C PRO A 215 29.11 13.69 -1.71
N TRP A 216 29.59 14.32 -0.65
CA TRP A 216 28.98 15.55 -0.12
C TRP A 216 29.23 16.69 -1.08
N ARG A 217 28.18 17.37 -1.55
CA ARG A 217 28.26 18.46 -2.53
C ARG A 217 29.13 19.63 -2.03
N PHE A 218 29.09 19.85 -0.72
CA PHE A 218 29.82 20.92 -0.01
C PHE A 218 30.73 20.38 1.10
N GLY A 219 31.03 19.08 1.12
CA GLY A 219 31.97 18.49 2.09
C GLY A 219 33.41 18.58 1.58
N GLU A 220 34.37 18.73 2.48
CA GLU A 220 35.79 18.68 2.09
C GLU A 220 36.13 17.32 1.48
N THR A 221 36.84 17.33 0.35
CA THR A 221 37.49 16.12 -0.13
C THR A 221 38.58 15.76 0.87
N SER A 222 38.62 14.51 1.32
CA SER A 222 39.69 14.01 2.18
C SER A 222 41.03 14.20 1.46
N SER A 223 41.73 15.30 1.74
CA SER A 223 43.15 15.44 1.42
C SER A 223 43.84 14.30 2.17
N GLY A 224 44.48 13.36 1.47
CA GLY A 224 45.03 12.09 1.99
C GLY A 224 46.14 12.21 3.04
N ARG A 225 45.92 12.94 4.13
CA ARG A 225 46.77 13.06 5.31
C ARG A 225 46.21 12.29 6.53
N ASP A 226 44.96 11.83 6.47
CA ASP A 226 44.29 11.24 7.65
C ASP A 226 44.29 9.69 7.67
N GLU A 227 44.67 9.02 6.58
CA GLU A 227 44.78 7.54 6.57
C GLU A 227 45.93 7.00 7.45
N ALA A 228 46.86 7.86 7.88
CA ALA A 228 47.99 7.45 8.72
C ALA A 228 47.67 7.38 10.23
N GLN A 229 46.54 7.94 10.70
CA GLN A 229 46.19 7.97 12.13
C GLN A 229 45.12 6.95 12.55
N LEU A 230 44.54 6.20 11.61
CA LEU A 230 43.55 5.15 11.88
C LEU A 230 44.11 3.72 11.80
N ARG A 231 45.43 3.58 11.65
CA ARG A 231 46.16 2.29 11.71
C ARG A 231 47.25 2.30 12.78
N THR A 232 46.87 2.58 14.02
CA THR A 232 47.57 2.17 15.25
C THR A 232 46.55 1.98 16.35
#